data_AF-A0A965USD7-F1
#
_entry.id   AF-A0A965USD7-F1
#
_cell.length_a   1.000
_cell.length_b   1.000
_cell.length_c   1.000
_cell.angle_alpha   90.00
_cell.angle_beta   90.00
_cell.angle_gamma   90.00
#
_symmetry.space_group_name_H-M   'P 1'
#
loop_
_entity.id
_entity.type
_entity.pdbx_description
1 polymer ?
#
loop_
_entity_poly.entity_id
_entity_poly.type
_entity_poly.pdbx_seq_one_letter_code
_entity_poly.pdbx_strand_id
1 'polypeptide(L)'
;MNSGHRAERAWVDDVRAAGRSVAHGKKVVIQKHNKNTDHCESPDAVGLFSLEIKERSISFTSPEDYPYDTVFVDDMRGLERETLQHLAYVYRSKPTGAWVWLTPLDRDDRWVVKEVFDRGRGHIVPTLVAPKDCLRPAEALLSFLYPHGYLEWVDGESGLFVEGGGEIEIRKRHVEKTDPTPRGRGRKAARKNDKHVG
;
A
#
# COMPACT_ATOMS: atom_id res chain seq x y z
N MET A 1 -5.01 -14.23 -29.27
CA MET A 1 -4.59 -12.88 -28.83
C MET A 1 -5.70 -12.04 -28.17
N ASN A 2 -6.99 -12.42 -28.20
CA ASN A 2 -8.09 -11.62 -27.60
C ASN A 2 -8.52 -12.00 -26.17
N SER A 3 -7.95 -13.04 -25.55
CA SER A 3 -8.33 -13.46 -24.20
C SER A 3 -7.64 -12.64 -23.11
N GLY A 4 -6.32 -12.41 -23.24
CA GLY A 4 -5.52 -11.65 -22.26
C GLY A 4 -6.01 -10.22 -22.07
N HIS A 5 -6.19 -9.46 -23.15
CA HIS A 5 -6.70 -8.08 -23.08
C HIS A 5 -8.12 -7.97 -22.49
N ARG A 6 -8.96 -9.00 -22.68
CA ARG A 6 -10.29 -9.03 -22.07
C ARG A 6 -10.22 -9.32 -20.57
N ALA A 7 -9.33 -10.21 -20.16
CA ALA A 7 -9.07 -10.50 -18.75
C ALA A 7 -8.47 -9.28 -18.02
N GLU A 8 -7.49 -8.62 -18.62
CA GLU A 8 -6.87 -7.41 -18.07
C GLU A 8 -7.88 -6.25 -17.95
N ARG A 9 -8.70 -6.02 -18.98
CA ARG A 9 -9.76 -5.01 -18.92
C ARG A 9 -10.79 -5.33 -17.84
N ALA A 10 -11.24 -6.59 -17.75
CA ALA A 10 -12.16 -7.01 -16.71
C ALA A 10 -11.57 -6.76 -15.31
N TRP A 11 -10.30 -7.11 -15.11
CA TRP A 11 -9.61 -6.84 -13.85
C TRP A 11 -9.50 -5.34 -13.53
N VAL A 12 -9.13 -4.49 -14.50
CA VAL A 12 -9.11 -3.03 -14.32
C VAL A 12 -10.48 -2.48 -13.95
N ASP A 13 -11.53 -2.94 -14.62
CA ASP A 13 -12.90 -2.52 -14.38
C ASP A 13 -13.38 -2.97 -12.98
N ASP A 14 -13.03 -4.18 -12.56
CA ASP A 14 -13.32 -4.70 -11.21
C ASP A 14 -12.58 -3.89 -10.12
N VAL A 15 -11.30 -3.58 -10.33
CA VAL A 15 -10.49 -2.76 -9.40
C VAL A 15 -11.07 -1.33 -9.29
N ARG A 16 -11.51 -0.74 -10.41
CA ARG A 16 -12.18 0.57 -10.43
C ARG A 16 -13.55 0.53 -9.76
N ALA A 17 -14.34 -0.52 -9.98
CA ALA A 17 -15.62 -0.73 -9.32
C ALA A 17 -15.46 -0.85 -7.79
N ALA A 18 -14.32 -1.38 -7.32
CA ALA A 18 -13.94 -1.40 -5.91
C ALA A 18 -13.40 -0.05 -5.37
N GLY A 19 -13.47 1.04 -6.15
CA GLY A 19 -13.02 2.38 -5.75
C GLY A 19 -11.50 2.53 -5.66
N ARG A 20 -10.75 1.65 -6.33
CA ARG A 20 -9.28 1.68 -6.34
C ARG A 20 -8.76 2.29 -7.64
N SER A 21 -7.64 3.02 -7.51
CA SER A 21 -6.91 3.54 -8.66
C SER A 21 -5.89 2.52 -9.12
N VAL A 22 -5.94 2.16 -10.39
CA VAL A 22 -4.89 1.38 -11.07
C VAL A 22 -4.32 2.21 -12.21
N ALA A 23 -3.01 2.39 -12.22
CA ALA A 23 -2.30 2.95 -13.36
C ALA A 23 -2.25 1.87 -14.44
N HIS A 24 -3.28 1.84 -15.30
CA HIS A 24 -3.15 1.21 -16.60
C HIS A 24 -2.11 2.05 -17.35
N GLY A 25 -0.91 1.50 -17.51
CA GLY A 25 0.11 2.10 -18.34
C GLY A 25 -0.52 2.38 -19.69
N LYS A 26 -0.45 3.63 -20.14
CA LYS A 26 -0.82 4.03 -21.50
C LYS A 26 -0.19 2.99 -22.43
N LYS A 27 -1.02 2.14 -23.05
CA LYS A 27 -0.55 1.00 -23.85
C LYS A 27 0.54 1.51 -24.80
N VAL A 28 1.78 1.11 -24.56
CA VAL A 28 2.86 1.40 -25.50
C VAL A 28 2.61 0.48 -26.68
N VAL A 29 1.87 0.99 -27.67
CA VAL A 29 1.68 0.28 -28.93
C VAL A 29 3.01 0.37 -29.68
N ILE A 30 3.90 -0.58 -29.44
CA ILE A 30 5.10 -0.74 -30.26
C ILE A 30 4.64 -1.22 -31.63
N GLN A 31 4.54 -0.30 -32.59
CA GLN A 31 4.01 -0.56 -33.93
C GLN A 31 4.74 -1.69 -34.69
N LYS A 32 5.94 -2.10 -34.23
CA LYS A 32 6.77 -3.14 -34.84
C LYS A 32 7.29 -4.17 -33.84
N HIS A 33 6.54 -4.51 -32.79
CA HIS A 33 6.97 -5.53 -31.84
C HIS A 33 7.12 -6.90 -32.50
N ASN A 34 8.34 -7.46 -32.48
CA ASN A 34 8.66 -8.78 -32.95
C ASN A 34 8.82 -9.75 -31.77
N LYS A 35 7.78 -10.57 -31.53
CA LYS A 35 7.71 -11.59 -30.47
C LYS A 35 8.88 -12.57 -30.36
N ASN A 36 9.72 -12.68 -31.38
CA ASN A 36 10.88 -13.59 -31.38
C ASN A 36 12.19 -12.89 -30.99
N THR A 37 12.24 -11.55 -30.98
CA THR A 37 13.45 -10.76 -30.77
C THR A 37 13.29 -9.64 -29.75
N ASP A 38 12.06 -9.18 -29.54
CA ASP A 38 11.76 -8.06 -28.67
C ASP A 38 11.31 -8.60 -27.32
N HIS A 39 12.16 -8.46 -26.32
CA HIS A 39 11.78 -8.58 -24.92
C HIS A 39 11.30 -7.20 -24.47
N CYS A 40 10.06 -6.84 -24.79
CA CYS A 40 9.53 -5.60 -24.24
C CYS A 40 9.31 -5.81 -22.74
N GLU A 41 10.29 -5.40 -21.94
CA GLU A 41 10.33 -5.46 -20.48
C GLU A 41 9.51 -4.35 -19.80
N SER A 42 8.67 -3.61 -20.55
CA SER A 42 7.83 -2.58 -19.94
C SER A 42 6.71 -3.25 -19.14
N PRO A 43 6.50 -2.91 -17.86
CA PRO A 43 5.42 -3.50 -17.08
C PRO A 43 4.08 -3.16 -17.73
N ASP A 44 3.34 -4.19 -18.17
CA ASP A 44 1.99 -4.05 -18.72
C ASP A 44 1.04 -3.38 -17.70
N ALA A 45 1.35 -3.49 -16.41
CA ALA A 45 0.67 -2.82 -15.31
C ALA A 45 1.65 -2.46 -14.19
N VAL A 46 1.47 -1.29 -13.57
CA VAL A 46 2.19 -0.87 -12.37
C VAL A 46 1.21 -0.83 -11.20
N GLY A 47 1.55 -1.54 -10.13
CA GLY A 47 0.80 -1.55 -8.88
C GLY A 47 1.49 -0.67 -7.84
N LEU A 48 0.73 0.17 -7.15
CA LEU A 48 1.19 0.86 -5.95
C LEU A 48 0.83 0.02 -4.73
N PHE A 49 1.83 -0.36 -3.95
CA PHE A 49 1.66 -1.10 -2.71
C PHE A 49 2.29 -0.31 -1.56
N SER A 50 1.74 -0.47 -0.36
CA SER A 50 2.29 0.14 0.85
C SER A 50 3.09 -0.88 1.63
N LEU A 51 4.26 -0.49 2.14
CA LEU A 51 5.06 -1.28 3.06
C LEU A 51 5.20 -0.49 4.35
N GLU A 52 5.11 -1.16 5.50
CA GLU A 52 5.46 -0.54 6.78
C GLU A 52 6.80 -1.08 7.28
N ILE A 53 7.74 -0.18 7.57
CA ILE A 53 9.05 -0.54 8.10
C ILE A 53 9.09 -0.19 9.59
N LYS A 54 9.26 -1.22 10.42
CA LYS A 54 9.30 -1.17 11.87
C LYS A 54 10.72 -1.39 12.34
N GLU A 55 11.40 -0.31 12.69
CA GLU A 55 12.70 -0.38 13.32
C GLU A 55 12.55 -0.73 14.81
N ARG A 56 13.38 -1.67 15.31
CA ARG A 56 13.24 -2.23 16.66
C ARG A 56 14.60 -2.35 17.35
N SER A 57 14.65 -2.00 18.64
CA SER A 57 15.84 -2.17 19.50
C SER A 57 15.96 -3.61 20.03
N ILE A 58 15.84 -4.59 19.15
CA ILE A 58 15.89 -6.02 19.46
C ILE A 58 16.88 -6.67 18.50
N SER A 59 17.64 -7.65 18.96
CA SER A 59 18.69 -8.29 18.16
C SER A 59 18.16 -9.57 17.52
N PHE A 60 18.31 -9.70 16.21
CA PHE A 60 18.07 -10.91 15.42
C PHE A 60 18.88 -10.83 14.12
N THR A 61 19.13 -11.95 13.46
CA THR A 61 19.80 -12.02 12.15
C THR A 61 18.97 -12.79 11.11
N SER A 62 17.98 -13.56 11.55
CA SER A 62 17.06 -14.31 10.71
C SER A 62 15.68 -14.45 11.38
N PRO A 63 14.67 -15.04 10.72
CA PRO A 63 13.40 -15.36 11.38
C PRO A 63 13.55 -16.29 12.59
N GLU A 64 14.48 -17.25 12.52
CA GLU A 64 14.64 -18.32 13.51
C GLU A 64 15.18 -17.82 14.86
N ASP A 65 16.07 -16.83 14.84
CA ASP A 65 16.67 -16.23 16.04
C ASP A 65 15.90 -15.01 16.58
N TYR A 66 14.71 -14.72 16.02
CA TYR A 66 13.85 -13.66 16.51
C TYR A 66 13.49 -13.92 18.00
N PRO A 67 13.70 -12.92 18.90
CA PRO A 67 13.77 -13.17 20.34
C PRO A 67 12.42 -13.41 21.04
N TYR A 68 11.30 -13.27 20.32
CA TYR A 68 9.96 -13.44 20.87
C TYR A 68 9.14 -14.43 20.06
N ASP A 69 8.22 -15.14 20.71
CA ASP A 69 7.33 -16.10 20.03
C ASP A 69 6.26 -15.43 19.16
N THR A 70 6.04 -14.13 19.35
CA THR A 70 5.08 -13.34 18.59
C THR A 70 5.67 -12.02 18.11
N VAL A 71 5.13 -11.51 17.01
CA VAL A 71 5.51 -10.27 16.37
C VAL A 71 4.33 -9.31 16.38
N PHE A 72 4.57 -8.04 16.73
CA PHE A 72 3.55 -7.00 16.71
C PHE A 72 3.39 -6.45 15.29
N VAL A 73 2.24 -6.75 14.68
CA VAL A 73 1.91 -6.34 13.32
C VAL A 73 1.48 -4.88 13.33
N ASP A 74 0.32 -4.57 13.89
CA ASP A 74 -0.14 -3.19 13.92
C ASP A 74 -1.15 -2.93 15.03
N ASP A 75 -1.38 -1.66 15.36
CA ASP A 75 -2.50 -1.27 16.18
C ASP A 75 -3.82 -1.36 15.39
N MET A 76 -4.84 -1.97 16.00
CA MET A 76 -6.13 -2.19 15.32
C MET A 76 -6.82 -0.87 14.99
N ARG A 77 -6.52 0.21 15.73
CA ARG A 77 -7.13 1.53 15.52
C ARG A 77 -6.65 2.17 14.22
N GLY A 78 -5.38 1.98 13.87
CA GLY A 78 -4.74 2.39 12.64
C GLY A 78 -5.21 1.50 11.50
N LEU A 79 -5.09 0.20 11.67
CA LEU A 79 -5.44 -0.80 10.66
C LEU A 79 -6.89 -0.67 10.16
N GLU A 80 -7.85 -0.39 11.05
CA GLU A 80 -9.26 -0.19 10.68
C GLU A 80 -9.53 1.14 9.94
N ARG A 81 -8.65 2.13 10.10
CA ARG A 81 -8.78 3.46 9.48
C ARG A 81 -8.02 3.58 8.17
N GLU A 82 -7.13 2.65 7.90
CA GLU A 82 -6.32 2.65 6.69
C GLU A 82 -7.14 2.24 5.47
N THR A 83 -7.22 3.14 4.50
CA THR A 83 -7.86 2.84 3.22
C THR A 83 -7.05 1.80 2.44
N LEU A 84 -5.73 1.80 2.60
CA LEU A 84 -4.80 0.88 1.94
C LEU A 84 -4.07 0.07 3.02
N GLN A 85 -4.29 -1.24 3.02
CA GLN A 85 -3.53 -2.14 3.88
C GLN A 85 -2.10 -2.30 3.34
N HIS A 86 -1.15 -2.41 4.25
CA HIS A 86 0.23 -2.71 3.91
C HIS A 86 0.35 -4.11 3.29
N LEU A 87 1.03 -4.22 2.16
CA LEU A 87 1.34 -5.51 1.51
C LEU A 87 2.31 -6.33 2.37
N ALA A 88 3.22 -5.66 3.06
CA ALA A 88 4.12 -6.30 4.00
C ALA A 88 4.53 -5.37 5.14
N TYR A 89 4.85 -6.00 6.26
CA TYR A 89 5.42 -5.39 7.45
C TYR A 89 6.86 -5.89 7.57
N VAL A 90 7.82 -4.97 7.51
CA VAL A 90 9.25 -5.23 7.58
C VAL A 90 9.76 -4.85 8.96
N TYR A 91 10.48 -5.74 9.63
CA TYR A 91 11.09 -5.49 10.92
C TYR A 91 12.58 -5.40 10.73
N ARG A 92 13.18 -4.28 11.15
CA ARG A 92 14.63 -4.06 11.11
C ARG A 92 15.20 -4.03 12.52
N SER A 93 16.17 -4.89 12.77
CA SER A 93 16.97 -4.90 13.99
C SER A 93 17.92 -3.70 13.99
N LYS A 94 17.81 -2.81 14.99
CA LYS A 94 18.81 -1.74 15.19
C LYS A 94 20.21 -2.30 15.50
N PRO A 95 20.36 -3.30 16.39
CA PRO A 95 21.69 -3.79 16.76
C PRO A 95 22.46 -4.47 15.63
N THR A 96 21.78 -5.24 14.77
CA THR A 96 22.43 -6.07 13.74
C THR A 96 22.25 -5.53 12.33
N GLY A 97 21.28 -4.63 12.11
CA GLY A 97 20.90 -4.15 10.77
C GLY A 97 20.10 -5.17 9.95
N ALA A 98 19.98 -6.42 10.40
CA ALA A 98 19.21 -7.46 9.73
C ALA A 98 17.72 -7.13 9.72
N TRP A 99 17.00 -7.67 8.75
CA TRP A 99 15.57 -7.49 8.65
C TRP A 99 14.85 -8.76 8.23
N VAL A 100 13.62 -8.87 8.71
CA VAL A 100 12.67 -9.96 8.43
C VAL A 100 11.34 -9.32 8.08
N TRP A 101 10.44 -10.07 7.45
CA TRP A 101 9.17 -9.51 7.02
C TRP A 101 8.03 -10.51 7.14
N LEU A 102 6.80 -10.03 7.09
CA LEU A 102 5.60 -10.84 6.96
C LEU A 102 4.57 -10.10 6.10
N THR A 103 3.58 -10.81 5.61
CA THR A 103 2.48 -10.25 4.80
C THR A 103 1.12 -10.61 5.43
N PRO A 104 0.16 -9.67 5.49
CA PRO A 104 -1.20 -9.98 5.96
C PRO A 104 -1.95 -10.95 5.02
N LEU A 105 -1.42 -11.22 3.82
CA LEU A 105 -1.96 -12.23 2.91
C LEU A 105 -1.86 -13.66 3.48
N ASP A 106 -0.94 -13.89 4.43
CA ASP A 106 -0.76 -15.18 5.10
C ASP A 106 -1.60 -15.32 6.38
N ARG A 107 -2.46 -14.34 6.67
CA ARG A 107 -3.19 -14.30 7.93
C ARG A 107 -4.07 -15.54 8.09
N ASP A 108 -3.93 -16.19 9.24
CA ASP A 108 -4.72 -17.34 9.66
C ASP A 108 -5.28 -17.13 11.08
N ASP A 109 -5.91 -18.17 11.64
CA ASP A 109 -6.55 -18.13 12.96
C ASP A 109 -5.56 -17.95 14.13
N ARG A 110 -4.25 -18.08 13.90
CA ARG A 110 -3.21 -17.87 14.92
C ARG A 110 -2.91 -16.38 15.13
N TRP A 111 -3.34 -15.53 14.20
CA TRP A 111 -3.22 -14.08 14.33
C TRP A 111 -4.29 -13.54 15.25
N VAL A 112 -3.88 -13.04 16.41
CA VAL A 112 -4.79 -12.63 17.48
C VAL A 112 -4.61 -11.17 17.83
N VAL A 113 -5.67 -10.54 18.33
CA VAL A 113 -5.59 -9.20 18.90
C VAL A 113 -5.24 -9.34 20.38
N LYS A 114 -4.21 -8.63 20.83
CA LYS A 114 -3.80 -8.56 22.23
C LYS A 114 -3.84 -7.12 22.74
N GLU A 115 -4.22 -6.94 24.00
CA GLU A 115 -4.08 -5.66 24.68
C GLU A 115 -2.61 -5.45 25.08
N VAL A 116 -1.97 -4.46 24.46
CA VAL A 116 -0.55 -4.14 24.69
C VAL A 116 -0.44 -2.73 25.26
N PHE A 117 0.33 -2.58 26.35
CA PHE A 117 0.62 -1.25 26.89
C PHE A 117 1.69 -0.56 26.04
N ASP A 118 1.28 0.49 25.32
CA ASP A 118 2.19 1.35 24.57
C ASP A 118 2.79 2.39 25.53
N ARG A 119 4.07 2.20 25.88
CA ARG A 119 4.79 3.14 26.75
C ARG A 119 4.93 4.53 26.16
N GLY A 120 5.06 4.65 24.83
CA GLY A 120 5.20 5.93 24.15
C GLY A 120 3.90 6.74 24.16
N ARG A 121 2.76 6.06 24.05
CA ARG A 121 1.43 6.68 24.07
C ARG A 121 0.75 6.69 25.44
N GLY A 122 1.30 5.98 26.43
CA GLY A 122 0.82 5.94 27.81
C GLY A 122 -0.53 5.25 28.02
N HIS A 123 -0.95 4.36 27.12
CA HIS A 123 -2.23 3.66 27.23
C HIS A 123 -2.21 2.27 26.61
N ILE A 124 -3.24 1.48 26.93
CA ILE A 124 -3.46 0.15 26.36
C ILE A 124 -4.03 0.28 24.95
N VAL A 125 -3.42 -0.44 24.02
CA VAL A 125 -3.79 -0.46 22.61
C VAL A 125 -4.08 -1.90 22.18
N PRO A 126 -5.22 -2.16 21.51
CA PRO A 126 -5.45 -3.44 20.86
C PRO A 126 -4.50 -3.57 19.67
N THR A 127 -3.62 -4.57 19.71
CA THR A 127 -2.57 -4.79 18.72
C THR A 127 -2.74 -6.17 18.09
N LEU A 128 -2.75 -6.21 16.76
CA LEU A 128 -2.69 -7.46 16.00
C LEU A 128 -1.29 -8.06 16.16
N VAL A 129 -1.23 -9.32 16.57
CA VAL A 129 0.02 -10.07 16.71
C VAL A 129 -0.01 -11.33 15.87
N ALA A 130 1.13 -11.65 15.26
CA ALA A 130 1.34 -12.87 14.49
C ALA A 130 2.34 -13.78 15.22
N PRO A 131 2.27 -15.11 15.05
CA PRO A 131 3.34 -16.02 15.46
C PRO A 131 4.65 -15.67 14.76
N LYS A 132 5.79 -15.91 15.43
CA LYS A 132 7.12 -15.65 14.82
C LYS A 132 7.40 -16.52 13.60
N ASP A 133 6.77 -17.69 13.49
CA ASP A 133 6.94 -18.58 12.34
C ASP A 133 6.33 -18.03 11.03
N CYS A 134 5.55 -16.94 11.11
CA CYS A 134 5.10 -16.18 9.95
C CYS A 134 6.19 -15.24 9.40
N LEU A 135 7.30 -15.05 10.12
CA LEU A 135 8.42 -14.25 9.63
C LEU A 135 9.15 -14.96 8.50
N ARG A 136 9.50 -14.18 7.49
CA ARG A 136 10.21 -14.61 6.28
C ARG A 136 11.58 -13.94 6.21
N PRO A 137 12.57 -14.63 5.62
CA PRO A 137 13.88 -14.05 5.38
C PRO A 137 13.79 -12.89 4.40
N ALA A 138 14.69 -11.91 4.56
CA ALA A 138 14.78 -10.70 3.74
C ALA A 138 14.83 -11.00 2.23
N GLU A 139 15.60 -12.01 1.86
CA GLU A 139 15.87 -12.44 0.49
C GLU A 139 14.59 -12.77 -0.26
N ALA A 140 13.59 -13.33 0.44
CA ALA A 140 12.29 -13.66 -0.14
C ALA A 140 11.49 -12.41 -0.53
N LEU A 141 11.64 -11.28 0.19
CA LEU A 141 11.00 -10.04 -0.23
C LEU A 141 11.75 -9.43 -1.42
N LEU A 142 13.08 -9.45 -1.37
CA LEU A 142 13.93 -8.90 -2.43
C LEU A 142 13.65 -9.55 -3.80
N SER A 143 13.30 -10.84 -3.84
CA SER A 143 12.93 -11.50 -5.10
C SER A 143 11.64 -10.96 -5.75
N PHE A 144 10.81 -10.22 -5.01
CA PHE A 144 9.62 -9.55 -5.54
C PHE A 144 9.89 -8.09 -5.92
N LEU A 145 11.07 -7.55 -5.62
CA LEU A 145 11.41 -6.16 -5.90
C LEU A 145 12.12 -6.05 -7.25
N TYR A 146 11.70 -5.07 -8.05
CA TYR A 146 12.40 -4.74 -9.28
C TYR A 146 13.69 -3.97 -8.99
N PRO A 147 14.77 -4.21 -9.77
CA PRO A 147 15.96 -3.38 -9.71
C PRO A 147 15.64 -1.90 -9.90
N HIS A 148 16.29 -1.03 -9.10
CA HIS A 148 16.05 0.41 -9.09
C HIS A 148 16.20 1.06 -10.49
N GLY A 149 17.08 0.55 -11.35
CA GLY A 149 17.28 1.07 -12.71
C GLY A 149 16.03 0.96 -13.60
N TYR A 150 15.08 0.08 -13.27
CA TYR A 150 13.80 0.00 -13.97
C TYR A 150 12.77 1.02 -13.48
N LEU A 151 12.97 1.62 -12.30
CA LEU A 151 12.09 2.70 -11.82
C LEU A 151 12.23 3.96 -12.69
N GLU A 152 13.39 4.19 -13.30
CA GLU A 152 13.58 5.29 -14.26
C GLU A 152 12.60 5.22 -15.44
N TRP A 153 12.13 4.00 -15.78
CA TRP A 153 11.22 3.76 -16.88
C TRP A 153 9.75 3.89 -16.45
N VAL A 154 9.48 3.95 -15.15
CA VAL A 154 8.14 4.05 -14.54
C VAL A 154 7.88 5.45 -13.99
N ASP A 155 8.82 6.00 -13.21
CA ASP A 155 8.67 7.25 -12.44
C ASP A 155 9.53 8.42 -12.96
N GLY A 156 10.46 8.16 -13.89
CA GLY A 156 11.51 9.12 -14.27
C GLY A 156 12.73 9.07 -13.34
N GLU A 157 13.68 10.02 -13.48
CA GLU A 157 14.96 9.99 -12.76
C GLU A 157 14.82 9.81 -11.24
N SER A 158 15.52 8.82 -10.68
CA SER A 158 15.52 8.49 -9.25
C SER A 158 16.20 9.54 -8.36
N GLY A 159 16.80 10.59 -8.93
CA GLY A 159 17.33 11.73 -8.20
C GLY A 159 16.26 12.62 -7.54
N LEU A 160 14.98 12.36 -7.83
CA LEU A 160 13.83 13.05 -7.22
C LEU A 160 13.44 12.50 -5.84
N PHE A 161 13.96 11.33 -5.45
CA PHE A 161 13.82 10.83 -4.09
C PHE A 161 14.66 11.71 -3.15
N VAL A 162 14.00 12.55 -2.37
CA VAL A 162 14.66 13.46 -1.43
C VAL A 162 15.39 12.65 -0.35
N GLU A 163 16.71 12.81 -0.25
CA GLU A 163 17.47 12.36 0.93
C GLU A 163 17.02 13.19 2.13
N GLY A 164 16.11 12.63 2.93
CA GLY A 164 15.68 13.25 4.19
C GLY A 164 14.17 13.23 4.35
N GLY A 165 13.69 12.34 5.22
CA GLY A 165 12.38 12.54 5.83
C GLY A 165 12.40 13.85 6.62
N GLY A 166 11.52 14.80 6.27
CA GLY A 166 11.37 16.00 7.09
C GLY A 166 10.89 17.27 6.41
N GLU A 167 9.93 17.22 5.49
CA GLU A 167 8.94 18.29 5.46
C GLU A 167 7.59 17.66 5.79
N ILE A 168 7.10 17.95 7.00
CA ILE A 168 5.69 17.75 7.31
C ILE A 168 4.96 18.67 6.35
N GLU A 169 4.39 18.11 5.28
CA GLU A 169 3.42 18.81 4.48
C GLU A 169 2.31 19.22 5.47
N ILE A 170 2.27 20.50 5.86
CA ILE A 170 1.21 21.05 6.69
C ILE A 170 -0.03 21.08 5.79
N ARG A 171 -0.63 19.91 5.56
CA ARG A 171 -1.98 19.82 5.06
C ARG A 171 -2.83 20.43 6.16
N LYS A 172 -3.45 21.58 5.87
CA LYS A 172 -4.59 22.06 6.64
C LYS A 172 -5.62 20.94 6.65
N ARG A 173 -5.59 20.07 7.66
CA ARG A 173 -6.66 19.13 7.94
C ARG A 173 -7.88 20.00 8.19
N HIS A 174 -8.79 20.03 7.23
CA HIS A 174 -10.11 20.55 7.46
C HIS A 174 -10.79 19.60 8.45
N VAL A 175 -10.79 19.98 9.72
CA VAL A 175 -11.52 19.26 10.77
C VAL A 175 -12.91 19.84 10.79
N GLU A 176 -13.86 19.12 10.20
CA GLU A 176 -15.28 19.49 10.03
C GLU A 176 -16.07 19.72 11.36
N LYS A 177 -15.41 19.80 12.52
CA LYS A 177 -16.07 19.76 13.84
C LYS A 177 -16.15 21.09 14.61
N THR A 178 -15.82 22.23 14.01
CA THR A 178 -15.99 23.54 14.67
C THR A 178 -16.47 24.64 13.72
N ASP A 179 -17.42 24.36 12.84
CA ASP A 179 -18.17 25.42 12.15
C ASP A 179 -19.51 25.66 12.89
N PRO A 180 -19.65 26.77 13.65
CA PRO A 180 -20.90 27.08 14.34
C PRO A 180 -21.98 27.67 13.42
N THR A 181 -21.79 27.67 12.10
CA THR A 181 -22.73 28.27 11.14
C THR A 181 -23.47 27.23 10.29
N PRO A 182 -24.80 27.04 10.44
CA PRO A 182 -25.57 26.15 9.57
C PRO A 182 -25.80 26.85 8.22
N ARG A 183 -24.97 26.56 7.21
CA ARG A 183 -25.18 27.08 5.86
C ARG A 183 -26.21 26.25 5.09
N GLY A 184 -27.47 26.60 5.33
CA GLY A 184 -28.45 26.90 4.28
C GLY A 184 -28.84 25.80 3.30
N ARG A 185 -29.97 25.14 3.60
CA ARG A 185 -30.89 24.63 2.56
C ARG A 185 -31.33 25.78 1.67
N GLY A 186 -31.01 25.75 0.38
CA GLY A 186 -31.62 26.70 -0.55
C GLY A 186 -30.97 26.79 -1.92
N ARG A 187 -31.19 25.81 -2.80
CA ARG A 187 -31.27 26.08 -4.24
C ARG A 187 -32.37 25.21 -4.86
N LYS A 188 -33.41 25.87 -5.37
CA LYS A 188 -34.50 25.27 -6.16
C LYS A 188 -33.94 24.72 -7.47
N ALA A 189 -34.36 23.51 -7.84
CA ALA A 189 -34.07 22.91 -9.13
C ALA A 189 -34.66 23.76 -10.28
N ALA A 190 -33.90 23.91 -11.37
CA ALA A 190 -34.36 24.59 -12.58
C ALA A 190 -35.43 23.76 -13.30
N ARG A 191 -36.52 24.41 -13.72
CA ARG A 191 -37.59 23.81 -14.54
C ARG A 191 -37.06 23.43 -15.92
N LYS A 192 -37.31 22.19 -16.35
CA LYS A 192 -37.20 21.76 -17.74
C LYS A 192 -38.28 22.48 -18.56
N ASN A 193 -37.89 23.19 -19.62
CA ASN A 193 -38.82 23.66 -20.64
C ASN A 193 -39.01 22.55 -21.67
N ASP A 194 -40.26 22.12 -21.84
CA ASP A 194 -40.71 21.30 -22.96
C ASP A 194 -40.59 22.10 -24.26
N LYS A 195 -40.07 21.45 -25.31
CA LYS A 195 -40.32 21.86 -26.69
C LYS A 195 -40.95 20.71 -27.45
N HIS A 196 -42.20 20.94 -27.85
CA HIS A 196 -42.98 20.13 -28.76
C HIS A 196 -42.38 20.10 -30.17
N VAL A 197 -42.44 18.90 -30.76
CA VAL A 197 -42.95 18.52 -32.08
C VAL A 197 -43.20 19.67 -33.07
N GLY A 198 -42.53 19.55 -34.22
CA GLY A 198 -42.91 20.09 -35.51
C GLY A 198 -42.34 19.17 -36.57
#